data_AF-A0A5N6ILD1-F1
#
_entry.id   AF-A0A5N6ILD1-F1
#
_cell.length_a   1.000
_cell.length_b   1.000
_cell.length_c   1.000
_cell.angle_alpha   90.00
_cell.angle_beta   90.00
_cell.angle_gamma   90.00
#
_symmetry.space_group_name_H-M   'P 1'
#
loop_
_entity.id
_entity.type
_entity.pdbx_description
1 polymer ?
#
loop_
_entity_poly.entity_id
_entity_poly.type
_entity_poly.pdbx_seq_one_letter_code
_entity_poly.pdbx_strand_id
1 'polypeptide(L)'
;MTYSPKSFHYVMPAQNPFLYCLSPKLTNPYTYLQLTMPLKDCLAKRFEPLLRRIEDKLEQGGHLRKAQQLRQKQHEWRTYQAQLWEHFQSYWINERIQRYLIQYEAYLQVKHNTLFQQLNKTPSVADTLVTEMESIQEDLRDINRGIWMAEREMQTILKGFPDGP
;
A
#
# COMPACT_ATOMS: atom_id res chain seq x y z
N MET A 1 -31.46 -22.77 28.60
CA MET A 1 -30.13 -22.55 27.99
C MET A 1 -29.81 -21.07 28.11
N THR A 2 -28.95 -20.72 29.06
CA THR A 2 -28.60 -19.36 29.45
C THR A 2 -27.32 -18.94 28.72
N TYR A 3 -27.39 -17.87 27.91
CA TYR A 3 -26.23 -17.28 27.24
C TYR A 3 -25.61 -16.22 28.14
N SER A 4 -24.38 -16.45 28.58
CA SER A 4 -23.55 -15.50 29.33
C SER A 4 -22.65 -14.73 28.34
N PRO A 5 -22.65 -13.39 28.33
CA PRO A 5 -21.76 -12.64 27.47
C PRO A 5 -20.38 -12.54 28.14
N LYS A 6 -19.39 -13.21 27.56
CA LYS A 6 -17.99 -13.02 27.94
C LYS A 6 -17.55 -11.60 27.59
N SER A 7 -17.04 -10.90 28.60
CA SER A 7 -16.36 -9.61 28.52
C SER A 7 -15.14 -9.70 27.60
N PHE A 8 -15.20 -9.00 26.46
CA PHE A 8 -14.01 -8.69 25.67
C PHE A 8 -13.39 -7.40 26.21
N HIS A 9 -12.35 -7.54 27.03
CA HIS A 9 -11.44 -6.44 27.34
C HIS A 9 -10.58 -6.18 26.09
N TYR A 10 -10.92 -5.16 25.32
CA TYR A 10 -10.00 -4.59 24.34
C TYR A 10 -8.97 -3.75 25.09
N VAL A 11 -7.79 -4.33 25.34
CA VAL A 11 -6.61 -3.59 25.76
C VAL A 11 -6.01 -2.96 24.51
N MET A 12 -6.15 -1.63 24.39
CA MET A 12 -5.42 -0.84 23.39
C MET A 12 -3.92 -0.88 23.73
N PRO A 13 -3.03 -1.36 22.83
CA PRO A 13 -1.61 -1.12 23.00
C PRO A 13 -1.31 0.31 22.57
N ALA A 14 -1.07 1.17 23.57
CA ALA A 14 -0.37 2.42 23.38
C ALA A 14 1.09 2.10 23.00
N GLN A 15 1.41 2.15 21.72
CA GLN A 15 2.76 2.36 21.17
C GLN A 15 2.67 2.44 19.65
N ASN A 16 2.85 3.65 19.13
CA ASN A 16 2.96 3.95 17.71
C ASN A 16 4.23 3.28 17.13
N PRO A 17 4.17 2.21 16.32
CA PRO A 17 5.36 1.47 15.90
C PRO A 17 6.03 2.02 14.63
N PHE A 18 5.45 3.04 13.98
CA PHE A 18 5.89 3.45 12.64
C PHE A 18 7.04 4.46 12.60
N LEU A 19 7.58 4.87 13.75
CA LEU A 19 8.70 5.82 13.82
C LEU A 19 10.11 5.19 13.85
N TYR A 20 10.23 3.87 13.81
CA TYR A 20 11.53 3.18 13.78
C TYR A 20 11.82 2.53 12.44
N CYS A 21 11.94 3.33 11.38
CA CYS A 21 12.53 2.88 10.10
C CYS A 21 13.41 3.98 9.51
N LEU A 22 14.28 4.58 10.33
CA LEU A 22 15.44 5.33 9.85
C LEU A 22 16.70 4.51 10.13
N SER A 23 17.21 3.91 9.05
CA SER A 23 18.49 3.21 8.89
C SER A 23 18.57 1.78 9.45
N PRO A 24 18.91 0.83 8.56
CA PRO A 24 20.14 0.09 8.80
C PRO A 24 21.03 0.05 7.55
N LYS A 25 22.32 0.33 7.74
CA LYS A 25 23.38 -0.20 6.90
C LYS A 25 23.32 -1.73 6.94
N LEU A 26 22.52 -2.32 6.06
CA LEU A 26 22.59 -3.74 5.73
C LEU A 26 23.41 -3.84 4.45
N THR A 27 24.67 -4.23 4.61
CA THR A 27 25.51 -4.77 3.55
C THR A 27 24.71 -5.86 2.84
N ASN A 28 24.26 -5.55 1.63
CA ASN A 28 23.43 -6.41 0.81
C ASN A 28 24.22 -7.69 0.43
N PRO A 29 23.79 -8.91 0.84
CA PRO A 29 24.46 -10.14 0.43
C PRO A 29 24.27 -10.46 -1.07
N TYR A 30 23.42 -9.73 -1.79
CA TYR A 30 23.19 -9.90 -3.23
C TYR A 30 24.18 -9.12 -4.13
N THR A 31 25.18 -8.45 -3.54
CA THR A 31 26.18 -7.69 -4.32
C THR A 31 27.10 -8.58 -5.19
N TYR A 32 27.05 -9.90 -5.04
CA TYR A 32 27.93 -10.85 -5.75
C TYR A 32 27.30 -11.55 -6.97
N LEU A 33 26.07 -11.21 -7.39
CA LEU A 33 25.40 -11.85 -8.54
C LEU A 33 24.90 -10.87 -9.62
N GLN A 34 25.46 -9.67 -9.72
CA GLN A 34 25.08 -8.67 -10.75
C GLN A 34 25.92 -8.69 -12.04
N LEU A 35 26.72 -9.72 -12.26
CA LEU A 35 27.33 -9.98 -13.56
C LEU A 35 26.68 -11.23 -14.14
N THR A 36 26.16 -11.11 -15.37
CA THR A 36 25.44 -12.12 -16.18
C THR A 36 23.89 -12.01 -16.06
N MET A 37 23.08 -11.74 -17.10
CA MET A 37 23.26 -11.87 -18.55
C MET A 37 22.39 -10.87 -19.35
N PRO A 38 22.97 -9.84 -19.99
CA PRO A 38 22.24 -8.96 -20.91
C PRO A 38 21.67 -9.69 -22.13
N LEU A 39 22.26 -10.85 -22.50
CA LEU A 39 21.81 -11.67 -23.63
C LEU A 39 20.42 -12.27 -23.41
N LYS A 40 20.14 -12.81 -22.21
CA LYS A 40 18.85 -13.46 -21.93
C LYS A 40 17.72 -12.43 -21.90
N ASP A 41 17.97 -11.27 -21.31
CA ASP A 41 17.02 -10.15 -21.28
C ASP A 41 16.73 -9.61 -22.69
N CYS A 42 17.79 -9.43 -23.50
CA CYS A 42 17.66 -9.01 -24.90
C CYS A 42 16.87 -10.02 -25.75
N LEU A 43 17.15 -11.32 -25.57
CA LEU A 43 16.41 -12.39 -26.25
C LEU A 43 14.96 -12.45 -25.78
N ALA A 44 14.70 -12.35 -24.47
CA ALA A 44 13.36 -12.33 -23.91
C ALA A 44 12.54 -11.16 -24.45
N LYS A 45 13.13 -9.96 -24.53
CA LYS A 45 12.49 -8.78 -25.16
C LYS A 45 12.21 -9.00 -26.65
N ARG A 46 13.19 -9.51 -27.41
CA ARG A 46 13.03 -9.75 -28.85
C ARG A 46 11.92 -10.75 -29.17
N PHE A 47 11.75 -11.78 -28.32
CA PHE A 47 10.75 -12.83 -28.51
C PHE A 47 9.45 -12.59 -27.74
N GLU A 48 9.30 -11.48 -27.02
CA GLU A 48 8.10 -11.15 -26.24
C GLU A 48 6.79 -11.28 -27.05
N PRO A 49 6.68 -10.76 -28.30
CA PRO A 49 5.46 -10.91 -29.07
C PRO A 49 5.11 -12.37 -29.38
N LEU A 50 6.12 -13.22 -29.56
CA LEU A 50 5.93 -14.65 -29.81
C LEU A 50 5.52 -15.38 -28.52
N LEU A 51 6.19 -15.08 -27.41
CA LEU A 51 5.90 -15.69 -26.12
C LEU A 51 4.48 -15.34 -25.64
N ARG A 52 4.04 -14.09 -25.83
CA ARG A 52 2.65 -13.66 -25.56
C ARG A 52 1.62 -14.43 -26.39
N ARG A 53 1.88 -14.63 -27.69
CA ARG A 53 1.01 -15.46 -28.54
C ARG A 53 0.93 -16.91 -28.06
N ILE A 54 2.01 -17.45 -27.49
CA ILE A 54 2.02 -18.80 -26.92
C ILE A 54 1.21 -18.82 -25.62
N GLU A 55 1.33 -17.81 -24.76
CA GLU A 55 0.49 -17.67 -23.56
C GLU A 55 -0.99 -17.63 -23.91
N ASP A 56 -1.39 -16.76 -24.85
CA ASP A 56 -2.78 -16.59 -25.25
C ASP A 56 -3.35 -17.90 -25.81
N LYS A 57 -2.58 -18.64 -26.61
CA LYS A 57 -2.98 -19.96 -27.11
C LYS A 57 -3.12 -21.00 -26.01
N LEU A 58 -2.23 -20.97 -25.00
CA LEU A 58 -2.32 -21.87 -23.86
C LEU A 58 -3.57 -21.57 -23.02
N GLU A 59 -3.90 -20.30 -22.81
CA GLU A 59 -5.12 -19.91 -22.10
C GLU A 59 -6.39 -20.27 -22.87
N GLN A 60 -6.43 -19.97 -24.17
CA GLN A 60 -7.54 -20.36 -25.05
C GLN A 60 -7.74 -21.88 -25.10
N GLY A 61 -6.65 -22.66 -25.01
CA GLY A 61 -6.69 -24.11 -24.91
C GLY A 61 -6.99 -24.67 -23.51
N GLY A 62 -7.30 -23.82 -22.53
CA GLY A 62 -7.60 -24.23 -21.14
C GLY A 62 -6.38 -24.64 -20.31
N HIS A 63 -5.16 -24.44 -20.82
CA HIS A 63 -3.91 -24.78 -20.16
C HIS A 63 -3.36 -23.66 -19.27
N LEU A 64 -4.21 -23.13 -18.37
CA LEU A 64 -3.90 -21.97 -17.51
C LEU A 64 -2.61 -22.16 -16.69
N ARG A 65 -2.37 -23.36 -16.15
CA ARG A 65 -1.16 -23.64 -15.37
C ARG A 65 0.12 -23.49 -16.21
N LYS A 66 0.10 -23.94 -17.46
CA LYS A 66 1.24 -23.82 -18.38
C LYS A 66 1.45 -22.37 -18.81
N ALA A 67 0.37 -21.63 -19.05
CA ALA A 67 0.43 -20.20 -19.33
C ALA A 67 1.08 -19.44 -18.16
N GLN A 68 0.69 -19.73 -16.92
CA GLN A 68 1.32 -19.11 -15.75
C GLN A 68 2.79 -19.51 -15.57
N GLN A 69 3.15 -20.78 -15.80
CA GLN A 69 4.56 -21.19 -15.77
C GLN A 69 5.40 -20.46 -16.82
N LEU A 70 4.83 -20.21 -18.01
CA LEU A 70 5.49 -19.43 -19.05
C LEU A 70 5.69 -17.98 -18.60
N ARG A 71 4.68 -17.33 -18.02
CA ARG A 71 4.81 -15.98 -17.43
C ARG A 71 5.91 -15.91 -16.39
N GLN A 72 5.98 -16.91 -15.51
CA GLN A 72 7.01 -16.99 -14.48
C GLN A 72 8.41 -17.14 -15.11
N LYS A 73 8.57 -17.98 -16.13
CA LYS A 73 9.84 -18.14 -16.87
C LYS A 73 10.23 -16.86 -17.61
N GLN A 74 9.28 -16.19 -18.25
CA GLN A 74 9.52 -14.89 -18.88
C GLN A 74 9.94 -13.82 -17.85
N HIS A 75 9.34 -13.85 -16.66
CA HIS A 75 9.72 -12.98 -15.56
C HIS A 75 11.14 -13.28 -15.06
N GLU A 76 11.52 -14.55 -14.92
CA GLU A 76 12.89 -14.98 -14.56
C GLU A 76 13.94 -14.63 -15.64
N TRP A 77 13.57 -14.63 -16.91
CA TRP A 77 14.48 -14.30 -18.02
C TRP A 77 14.70 -12.80 -18.18
N ARG A 78 13.73 -12.00 -17.74
CA ARG A 78 13.89 -10.56 -17.65
C ARG A 78 14.82 -10.26 -16.48
N THR A 79 15.84 -9.46 -16.71
CA THR A 79 16.64 -8.97 -15.59
C THR A 79 15.76 -7.95 -14.87
N TYR A 80 15.08 -8.40 -13.81
CA TYR A 80 14.25 -7.50 -13.03
C TYR A 80 15.15 -6.41 -12.47
N GLN A 81 14.94 -5.18 -12.92
CA GLN A 81 15.67 -4.04 -12.39
C GLN A 81 15.28 -3.93 -10.91
N ALA A 82 16.22 -4.17 -10.00
CA ALA A 82 15.97 -4.06 -8.55
C ALA A 82 15.31 -2.71 -8.21
N GLN A 83 15.68 -1.66 -8.95
CA GLN A 83 15.06 -0.33 -8.88
C GLN A 83 13.56 -0.36 -9.19
N LEU A 84 13.08 -1.16 -10.15
CA LEU A 84 11.66 -1.30 -10.47
C LEU A 84 10.88 -1.97 -9.32
N TRP A 85 11.51 -2.91 -8.61
CA TRP A 85 10.92 -3.50 -7.40
C TRP A 85 10.77 -2.46 -6.30
N GLU A 86 11.83 -1.69 -6.06
CA GLU A 86 11.84 -0.65 -5.04
C GLU A 86 10.77 0.40 -5.35
N HIS A 87 10.64 0.81 -6.62
CA HIS A 87 9.58 1.73 -7.07
C HIS A 87 8.19 1.13 -6.85
N PHE A 88 7.99 -0.15 -7.19
CA PHE A 88 6.72 -0.84 -6.92
C PHE A 88 6.39 -0.94 -5.43
N GLN A 89 7.37 -1.29 -4.59
CA GLN A 89 7.20 -1.34 -3.14
C GLN A 89 6.84 0.03 -2.57
N SER A 90 7.54 1.08 -2.99
CA SER A 90 7.22 2.46 -2.58
C SER A 90 5.83 2.89 -3.03
N TYR A 91 5.41 2.55 -4.25
CA TYR A 91 4.06 2.80 -4.74
C TYR A 91 3.02 2.07 -3.88
N TRP A 92 3.23 0.77 -3.65
CA TRP A 92 2.34 -0.06 -2.85
C TRP A 92 2.18 0.45 -1.40
N ILE A 93 3.27 0.85 -0.77
CA ILE A 93 3.24 1.43 0.58
C ILE A 93 2.43 2.72 0.60
N ASN A 94 2.70 3.65 -0.33
CA ASN A 94 1.99 4.93 -0.40
C ASN A 94 0.49 4.75 -0.69
N GLU A 95 0.14 3.80 -1.54
CA GLU A 95 -1.24 3.43 -1.84
C GLU A 95 -1.99 2.95 -0.60
N ARG A 96 -1.34 2.11 0.22
CA ARG A 96 -1.89 1.64 1.50
C ARG A 96 -2.04 2.77 2.51
N ILE A 97 -1.05 3.65 2.61
CA ILE A 97 -1.09 4.83 3.48
C ILE A 97 -2.28 5.72 3.09
N GLN A 98 -2.43 6.04 1.80
CA GLN A 98 -3.53 6.88 1.32
C GLN A 98 -4.89 6.26 1.66
N ARG A 99 -5.08 4.94 1.41
CA ARG A 99 -6.33 4.25 1.77
C ARG A 99 -6.62 4.33 3.26
N TYR A 100 -5.61 4.10 4.10
CA TYR A 100 -5.77 4.20 5.55
C TYR A 100 -6.19 5.61 5.97
N LEU A 101 -5.52 6.64 5.43
CA LEU A 101 -5.82 8.03 5.76
C LEU A 101 -7.25 8.43 5.36
N ILE A 102 -7.72 8.03 4.17
CA ILE A 102 -9.10 8.29 3.73
C ILE A 102 -10.12 7.61 4.66
N GLN A 103 -9.85 6.35 5.07
CA GLN A 103 -10.72 5.64 6.00
C GLN A 103 -10.74 6.29 7.39
N TYR A 104 -9.58 6.74 7.87
CA TYR A 104 -9.45 7.39 9.16
C TYR A 104 -10.10 8.79 9.16
N GLU A 105 -9.98 9.53 8.06
CA GLU A 105 -10.70 10.79 7.84
C GLU A 105 -12.22 10.59 7.98
N ALA A 106 -12.77 9.62 7.24
CA ALA A 106 -14.20 9.32 7.28
C ALA A 106 -14.67 8.95 8.70
N TYR A 107 -13.88 8.15 9.43
CA TYR A 107 -14.14 7.83 10.83
C TYR A 107 -14.17 9.08 11.72
N LEU A 108 -13.18 9.96 11.60
CA LEU A 108 -13.08 11.18 12.40
C LEU A 108 -14.22 12.16 12.09
N GLN A 109 -14.63 12.28 10.83
CA GLN A 109 -15.80 13.09 10.45
C GLN A 109 -17.09 12.57 11.12
N VAL A 110 -17.30 11.25 11.13
CA VAL A 110 -18.45 10.63 11.83
C VAL A 110 -18.37 10.87 13.34
N LYS A 111 -17.18 10.74 13.94
CA LYS A 111 -16.96 11.00 15.37
C LYS A 111 -17.26 12.46 15.72
N HIS A 112 -16.74 13.41 14.95
CA HIS A 112 -17.01 14.84 15.14
C HIS A 112 -18.51 15.15 15.07
N ASN A 113 -19.23 14.62 14.08
CA ASN A 113 -20.67 14.82 13.95
C ASN A 113 -21.45 14.23 15.13
N THR A 114 -21.00 13.09 15.64
CA THR A 114 -21.61 12.45 16.83
C THR A 114 -21.42 13.32 18.07
N LEU A 115 -20.21 13.85 18.30
CA LEU A 115 -19.93 14.75 19.43
C LEU A 115 -20.74 16.05 19.32
N PHE A 116 -20.85 16.62 18.12
CA PHE A 116 -21.68 17.81 17.88
C PHE A 116 -23.16 17.56 18.24
N GLN A 117 -23.70 16.40 17.87
CA GLN A 117 -25.07 16.03 18.26
C GLN A 117 -25.22 15.83 19.77
N GLN A 118 -24.20 15.32 20.46
CA GLN A 118 -24.20 15.16 21.92
C GLN A 118 -24.12 16.50 22.63
N LEU A 119 -23.30 17.43 22.14
CA LEU A 119 -23.19 18.79 22.68
C LEU A 119 -24.54 19.51 22.70
N ASN A 120 -25.32 19.37 21.63
CA ASN A 120 -26.67 19.95 21.53
C ASN A 120 -27.66 19.34 22.56
N LYS A 121 -27.43 18.10 23.00
CA LYS A 121 -28.30 17.40 23.96
C LYS A 121 -27.90 17.61 25.41
N THR A 122 -26.59 17.71 25.67
CA THR A 122 -26.05 17.73 27.03
C THR A 122 -25.03 18.85 27.20
N PRO A 123 -25.49 20.11 27.41
CA PRO A 123 -24.60 21.25 27.57
C PRO A 123 -23.68 21.17 28.79
N SER A 124 -24.00 20.33 29.78
CA SER A 124 -23.22 20.20 31.02
C SER A 124 -21.83 19.57 30.83
N VAL A 125 -21.56 18.93 29.68
CA VAL A 125 -20.25 18.36 29.32
C VAL A 125 -19.59 19.13 28.16
N ALA A 126 -20.02 20.37 27.92
CA ALA A 126 -19.62 21.15 26.75
C ALA A 126 -18.10 21.32 26.64
N ASP A 127 -17.42 21.68 27.73
CA ASP A 127 -15.98 21.97 27.69
C ASP A 127 -15.18 20.76 27.20
N THR A 128 -15.45 19.57 27.73
CA THR A 128 -14.78 18.33 27.31
C THR A 128 -15.08 17.98 25.85
N LEU A 129 -16.34 18.08 25.43
CA LEU A 129 -16.74 17.76 24.07
C LEU A 129 -16.14 18.73 23.05
N VAL A 130 -16.08 20.03 23.38
CA VAL A 130 -15.48 21.05 22.52
C VAL A 130 -13.98 20.80 22.36
N THR A 131 -13.25 20.51 23.44
CA THR A 131 -11.82 20.18 23.35
C THR A 131 -11.56 18.94 22.48
N GLU A 132 -12.36 17.89 22.62
CA GLU A 132 -12.25 16.71 21.77
C GLU A 132 -12.55 17.02 20.29
N MET A 133 -13.56 17.85 20.03
CA MET A 133 -13.90 18.26 18.67
C MET A 133 -12.80 19.11 18.02
N GLU A 134 -12.18 20.04 18.77
CA GLU A 134 -11.04 20.84 18.31
C GLU A 134 -9.84 19.95 17.97
N SER A 135 -9.54 18.95 18.82
CA SER A 135 -8.50 17.96 18.54
C SER A 135 -8.77 17.18 17.26
N ILE A 136 -10.02 16.73 17.05
CA ILE A 136 -10.42 16.01 15.83
C ILE A 136 -10.28 16.92 14.60
N GLN A 137 -10.61 18.20 14.71
CA GLN A 137 -10.46 19.15 13.61
C GLN A 137 -8.99 19.37 13.24
N GLU A 138 -8.08 19.37 14.20
CA GLU A 138 -6.64 19.44 13.91
C GLU A 138 -6.15 18.15 13.23
N ASP A 139 -6.52 16.98 13.76
CA ASP A 139 -6.21 15.69 13.14
C ASP A 139 -6.71 15.61 11.69
N LEU A 140 -7.93 16.12 11.42
CA LEU A 140 -8.50 16.16 10.06
C LEU A 140 -7.71 17.05 9.10
N ARG A 141 -7.11 18.16 9.58
CA ARG A 141 -6.23 19.01 8.75
C ARG A 141 -4.93 18.28 8.41
N ASP A 142 -4.34 17.61 9.39
CA ASP A 142 -3.11 16.85 9.21
C ASP A 142 -3.32 15.64 8.29
N ILE A 143 -4.44 14.93 8.42
CA ILE A 143 -4.81 13.83 7.52
C ILE A 143 -4.96 14.31 6.09
N ASN A 144 -5.66 15.43 5.86
CA ASN A 144 -5.80 16.01 4.52
C ASN A 144 -4.44 16.31 3.88
N ARG A 145 -3.51 16.87 4.66
CA ARG A 145 -2.13 17.08 4.22
C ARG A 145 -1.44 15.75 3.90
N GLY A 146 -1.62 14.74 4.74
CA GLY A 146 -1.08 13.39 4.54
C GLY A 146 -1.58 12.71 3.26
N ILE A 147 -2.89 12.79 2.99
CA ILE A 147 -3.50 12.23 1.77
C ILE A 147 -2.86 12.86 0.54
N TRP A 148 -2.78 14.19 0.52
CA TRP A 148 -2.21 14.93 -0.60
C TRP A 148 -0.72 14.62 -0.83
N MET A 149 0.06 14.45 0.26
CA MET A 149 1.46 14.03 0.17
C MET A 149 1.59 12.62 -0.43
N ALA A 150 0.80 11.66 0.05
CA ALA A 150 0.80 10.29 -0.47
C ALA A 150 0.40 10.25 -1.96
N GLU A 151 -0.61 11.02 -2.37
CA GLU A 151 -1.01 11.18 -3.77
C GLU A 151 0.13 11.71 -4.64
N ARG A 152 0.77 12.78 -4.18
CA ARG A 152 1.90 13.38 -4.89
C ARG A 152 3.07 12.40 -5.02
N GLU A 153 3.39 11.66 -3.97
CA GLU A 153 4.44 10.64 -4.00
C GLU A 153 4.08 9.53 -4.98
N MET A 154 2.86 8.98 -4.95
CA MET A 154 2.43 7.98 -5.91
C MET A 154 2.53 8.50 -7.35
N GLN A 155 2.10 9.72 -7.64
CA GLN A 155 2.21 10.31 -8.97
C GLN A 155 3.67 10.47 -9.40
N THR A 156 4.55 10.82 -8.47
CA THR A 156 5.99 10.92 -8.73
C THR A 156 6.59 9.56 -9.05
N ILE A 157 6.22 8.52 -8.28
CA ILE A 157 6.67 7.15 -8.51
C ILE A 157 6.11 6.61 -9.84
N LEU A 158 4.83 6.88 -10.14
CA LEU A 158 4.17 6.48 -11.39
C LEU A 158 4.89 7.00 -12.64
N LYS A 159 5.36 8.24 -12.61
CA LYS A 159 6.18 8.82 -13.69
C LYS A 159 7.54 8.14 -13.88
N GLY A 160 8.04 7.47 -12.83
CA GLY A 160 9.29 6.71 -12.86
C GLY A 160 9.13 5.29 -13.40
N PHE A 161 7.89 4.80 -13.57
CA PHE A 161 7.70 3.52 -14.23
C PHE A 161 7.98 3.66 -15.73
N PRO A 162 8.74 2.72 -16.33
CA PRO A 162 8.90 2.69 -17.77
C PRO A 162 7.53 2.48 -18.41
N ASP A 163 7.28 3.20 -19.51
CA ASP A 163 6.14 2.90 -20.37
C ASP A 163 6.21 1.42 -20.74
N GLY A 164 5.07 0.72 -20.58
CA GLY A 164 4.96 -0.68 -20.97
C GLY A 164 5.33 -0.89 -22.44
N PRO A 165 5.74 -2.10 -22.83
CA PRO A 165 6.03 -2.41 -24.22
C PRO A 165 4.83 -2.22 -25.15
#